data_AF-A0A921SAW3-F1
#
_entry.id   AF-A0A921SAW3-F1
#
_cell.length_a   1.000
_cell.length_b   1.000
_cell.length_c   1.000
_cell.angle_alpha   90.00
_cell.angle_beta   90.00
_cell.angle_gamma   90.00
#
_symmetry.space_group_name_H-M   'P 1'
#
loop_
_entity.id
_entity.type
_entity.pdbx_description
1 polymer ?
#
loop_
_entity_poly.entity_id
_entity_poly.type
_entity_poly.pdbx_seq_one_letter_code
_entity_poly.pdbx_strand_id
1 'polypeptide(L)'
;MILPLPTWPVSWSTNSFAATIEGDTYLPVPDGMSYSTDPYDNTEAYWTAFNESSYTSLKDLITKTAEVQTMETFGTATLECGFSLANGTARGLPEEVEWSQLTSSHEGPCEVWCDDTLVFEDWNCALDYTSDPAKLPYDSSKCSGTSMLTSYWLALHGLPWQVDYDRDAHRYHIKLYRHNLDAFNYNCCAHYY
;
A
#
# COMPACT_ATOMS: atom_id res chain seq x y z
N MET A 1 1.39 8.36 1.88
CA MET A 1 2.20 7.90 3.03
C MET A 1 3.30 8.92 3.37
N ILE A 2 3.54 9.16 4.67
CA ILE A 2 4.62 10.01 5.19
C ILE A 2 5.80 9.17 5.70
N LEU A 3 5.54 8.06 6.41
CA LEU A 3 6.57 7.12 6.87
C LEU A 3 6.21 5.67 6.53
N PRO A 4 7.16 4.88 5.97
CA PRO A 4 8.46 5.32 5.51
C PRO A 4 8.32 6.29 4.32
N LEU A 5 9.23 7.26 4.21
CA LEU A 5 9.12 8.31 3.21
C LEU A 5 9.48 7.77 1.81
N PRO A 6 8.55 7.68 0.85
CA PRO A 6 8.88 7.15 -0.47
C PRO A 6 9.92 8.02 -1.18
N THR A 7 10.65 7.41 -2.12
CA THR A 7 11.48 8.19 -3.04
C THR A 7 10.65 8.55 -4.26
N TRP A 8 10.45 9.84 -4.50
CA TRP A 8 9.63 10.34 -5.59
C TRP A 8 10.48 10.68 -6.83
N PRO A 9 9.90 10.66 -8.05
CA PRO A 9 10.58 11.12 -9.27
C PRO A 9 10.90 12.62 -9.26
N VAL A 10 10.26 13.39 -8.37
CA VAL A 10 10.48 14.83 -8.12
C VAL A 10 10.75 15.09 -6.64
N SER A 11 11.08 16.32 -6.25
CA SER A 11 11.50 16.64 -4.87
C SER A 11 10.34 16.82 -3.87
N TRP A 12 9.11 16.43 -4.22
CA TRP A 12 7.92 16.51 -3.39
C TRP A 12 7.01 15.29 -3.62
N SER A 13 6.10 15.02 -2.68
CA SER A 13 5.13 13.92 -2.77
C SER A 13 3.85 14.33 -3.51
N THR A 14 3.03 13.35 -3.88
CA THR A 14 1.66 13.53 -4.34
C THR A 14 0.67 12.93 -3.34
N ASN A 15 -0.55 13.45 -3.29
CA ASN A 15 -1.69 12.85 -2.60
C ASN A 15 -2.75 12.33 -3.60
N SER A 16 -2.37 12.15 -4.86
CA SER A 16 -3.23 11.56 -5.89
C SER A 16 -3.15 10.04 -5.82
N PHE A 17 -4.31 9.38 -5.98
CA PHE A 17 -4.42 7.93 -6.05
C PHE A 17 -3.62 7.37 -7.23
N ALA A 18 -2.99 6.22 -7.01
CA ALA A 18 -2.10 5.58 -7.97
C ALA A 18 -2.83 4.70 -8.99
N ALA A 19 -4.01 4.19 -8.64
CA ALA A 19 -4.81 3.33 -9.51
C ALA A 19 -6.30 3.43 -9.20
N THR A 20 -7.12 2.89 -10.09
CA THR A 20 -8.57 2.73 -9.92
C THR A 20 -8.99 1.28 -10.07
N ILE A 21 -10.08 0.87 -9.43
CA ILE A 21 -10.72 -0.44 -9.63
C ILE A 21 -12.18 -0.22 -10.00
N GLU A 22 -12.61 -0.82 -11.11
CA GLU A 22 -14.04 -0.94 -11.47
C GLU A 22 -14.71 -1.95 -10.54
N GLY A 23 -15.00 -1.51 -9.30
CA GLY A 23 -15.36 -2.38 -8.18
C GLY A 23 -16.54 -3.31 -8.46
N ASP A 24 -17.60 -2.80 -9.08
CA ASP A 24 -18.81 -3.58 -9.44
C ASP A 24 -18.56 -4.66 -10.49
N THR A 25 -17.50 -4.52 -11.30
CA THR A 25 -17.09 -5.53 -12.28
C THR A 25 -16.41 -6.73 -11.61
N TYR A 26 -15.58 -6.48 -10.59
CA TYR A 26 -14.75 -7.51 -9.96
C TYR A 26 -15.32 -8.07 -8.65
N LEU A 27 -16.11 -7.25 -7.95
CA LEU A 27 -16.85 -7.58 -6.73
C LEU A 27 -18.29 -7.07 -6.90
N PRO A 28 -19.16 -7.82 -7.61
CA PRO A 28 -20.53 -7.41 -7.85
C PRO A 28 -21.25 -7.02 -6.55
N VAL A 29 -22.08 -5.97 -6.62
CA VAL A 29 -22.79 -5.44 -5.46
C VAL A 29 -23.65 -6.55 -4.83
N PRO A 30 -23.51 -6.82 -3.53
CA PRO A 30 -24.35 -7.82 -2.85
C PRO A 30 -25.83 -7.45 -2.85
N ASP A 31 -26.70 -8.45 -2.78
CA ASP A 31 -28.15 -8.25 -2.76
C ASP A 31 -28.58 -7.30 -1.63
N GLY A 32 -29.25 -6.20 -2.01
CA GLY A 32 -29.75 -5.20 -1.06
C GLY A 32 -28.72 -4.18 -0.58
N MET A 33 -27.49 -4.21 -1.08
CA MET A 33 -26.42 -3.27 -0.76
C MET A 33 -26.14 -2.29 -1.91
N SER A 34 -25.18 -1.37 -1.71
CA SER A 34 -24.78 -0.34 -2.68
C SER A 34 -23.31 0.03 -2.51
N TYR A 35 -22.66 0.46 -3.59
CA TYR A 35 -21.36 1.16 -3.55
C TYR A 35 -21.49 2.67 -3.82
N SER A 36 -22.72 3.21 -3.71
CA SER A 36 -23.05 4.62 -4.00
C SER A 36 -23.72 5.33 -2.83
N THR A 37 -23.59 4.76 -1.64
CA THR A 37 -24.04 5.33 -0.35
C THR A 37 -22.85 6.02 0.33
N ASP A 38 -22.89 6.17 1.65
CA ASP A 38 -21.76 6.73 2.39
C ASP A 38 -20.57 5.74 2.47
N PRO A 39 -19.36 6.24 2.76
CA PRO A 39 -18.14 5.42 2.77
C PRO A 39 -18.18 4.21 3.73
N TYR A 40 -18.88 4.33 4.87
CA TYR A 40 -19.01 3.24 5.83
C TYR A 40 -19.86 2.10 5.24
N ASP A 41 -21.06 2.42 4.77
CA ASP A 41 -21.98 1.44 4.15
C ASP A 41 -21.35 0.79 2.91
N ASN A 42 -20.62 1.57 2.09
CA ASN A 42 -19.89 1.03 0.94
C ASN A 42 -18.78 0.06 1.37
N THR A 43 -18.13 0.30 2.51
CA THR A 43 -17.10 -0.57 3.08
C THR A 43 -17.69 -1.89 3.58
N GLU A 44 -18.88 -1.86 4.20
CA GLU A 44 -19.61 -3.09 4.56
C GLU A 44 -20.02 -3.89 3.31
N ALA A 45 -20.49 -3.22 2.26
CA ALA A 45 -20.81 -3.85 0.98
C ALA A 45 -19.58 -4.50 0.34
N TYR A 46 -18.43 -3.81 0.35
CA TYR A 46 -17.17 -4.34 -0.14
C TYR A 46 -16.79 -5.63 0.57
N TRP A 47 -16.81 -5.64 1.91
CA TRP A 47 -16.40 -6.82 2.67
C TRP A 47 -17.36 -8.00 2.48
N THR A 48 -18.65 -7.73 2.30
CA THR A 48 -19.64 -8.76 1.94
C THR A 48 -19.28 -9.40 0.60
N ALA A 49 -19.03 -8.60 -0.45
CA ALA A 49 -18.65 -9.12 -1.76
C ALA A 49 -17.25 -9.78 -1.76
N PHE A 50 -16.28 -9.19 -1.06
CA PHE A 50 -14.91 -9.68 -0.98
C PHE A 50 -14.84 -11.06 -0.32
N ASN A 51 -15.59 -11.27 0.77
CA ASN A 51 -15.64 -12.55 1.47
C ASN A 51 -16.29 -13.69 0.66
N GLU A 52 -17.15 -13.36 -0.31
CA GLU A 52 -17.72 -14.33 -1.25
C GLU A 52 -16.83 -14.55 -2.49
N SER A 53 -15.82 -13.71 -2.67
CA SER A 53 -14.93 -13.74 -3.83
C SER A 53 -13.81 -14.79 -3.68
N SER A 54 -12.99 -14.91 -4.73
CA SER A 54 -11.77 -15.72 -4.71
C SER A 54 -10.49 -14.95 -4.38
N TYR A 55 -10.59 -13.64 -4.12
CA TYR A 55 -9.42 -12.82 -3.78
C TYR A 55 -8.99 -13.12 -2.34
N THR A 56 -7.68 -13.21 -2.13
CA THR A 56 -7.14 -13.64 -0.82
C THR A 56 -6.69 -12.49 0.07
N SER A 57 -6.51 -11.31 -0.51
CA SER A 57 -6.10 -10.08 0.19
C SER A 57 -6.44 -8.85 -0.65
N LEU A 58 -6.38 -7.66 -0.05
CA LEU A 58 -6.50 -6.40 -0.77
C LEU A 58 -5.37 -6.26 -1.81
N LYS A 59 -4.13 -6.61 -1.46
CA LYS A 59 -3.01 -6.71 -2.42
C LYS A 59 -3.37 -7.62 -3.61
N ASP A 60 -3.97 -8.77 -3.38
CA ASP A 60 -4.34 -9.72 -4.44
C ASP A 60 -5.42 -9.14 -5.38
N LEU A 61 -6.44 -8.49 -4.82
CA LEU A 61 -7.46 -7.77 -5.60
C LEU A 61 -6.81 -6.68 -6.47
N ILE A 62 -6.08 -5.74 -5.84
CA ILE A 62 -5.44 -4.61 -6.52
C ILE A 62 -4.54 -5.09 -7.67
N THR A 63 -3.66 -6.06 -7.41
CA THR A 63 -2.69 -6.51 -8.41
C THR A 63 -3.32 -7.23 -9.61
N LYS A 64 -4.54 -7.77 -9.46
CA LYS A 64 -5.27 -8.45 -10.53
C LYS A 64 -6.21 -7.53 -11.31
N THR A 65 -6.68 -6.43 -10.70
CA THR A 65 -7.83 -5.68 -11.24
C THR A 65 -7.59 -4.19 -11.43
N ALA A 66 -6.57 -3.60 -10.81
CA ALA A 66 -6.40 -2.16 -10.80
C ALA A 66 -5.81 -1.61 -12.10
N GLU A 67 -6.34 -0.46 -12.54
CA GLU A 67 -5.84 0.31 -13.67
C GLU A 67 -5.02 1.51 -13.16
N VAL A 68 -3.74 1.56 -13.52
CA VAL A 68 -2.80 2.57 -13.02
C VAL A 68 -3.01 3.94 -13.67
N GLN A 69 -2.83 5.00 -12.88
CA GLN A 69 -2.95 6.39 -13.31
C GLN A 69 -1.64 6.91 -13.93
N THR A 70 -1.74 7.95 -14.75
CA THR A 70 -0.58 8.69 -15.28
C THR A 70 -0.71 10.16 -14.94
N MET A 71 0.34 10.73 -14.34
CA MET A 71 0.46 12.15 -14.06
C MET A 71 1.63 12.74 -14.84
N GLU A 72 1.46 13.93 -15.38
CA GLU A 72 2.52 14.60 -16.17
C GLU A 72 3.84 14.73 -15.37
N THR A 73 3.75 15.05 -14.08
CA THR A 73 4.93 15.28 -13.22
C THR A 73 5.54 14.00 -12.66
N PHE A 74 4.73 12.97 -12.40
CA PHE A 74 5.19 11.73 -11.73
C PHE A 74 5.36 10.54 -12.69
N GLY A 75 4.89 10.66 -13.93
CA GLY A 75 4.84 9.56 -14.89
C GLY A 75 3.65 8.63 -14.66
N THR A 76 3.73 7.43 -15.21
CA THR A 76 2.73 6.37 -15.00
C THR A 76 3.02 5.63 -13.70
N ALA A 77 2.02 5.52 -12.85
CA ALA A 77 2.11 4.72 -11.64
C ALA A 77 2.34 3.24 -11.97
N THR A 78 2.87 2.49 -11.02
CA THR A 78 3.08 1.05 -11.15
C THR A 78 2.38 0.31 -10.02
N LEU A 79 1.85 -0.89 -10.28
CA LEU A 79 1.29 -1.77 -9.22
C LEU A 79 2.33 -2.15 -8.15
N GLU A 80 3.61 -2.04 -8.51
CA GLU A 80 4.70 -2.06 -7.55
C GLU A 80 4.67 -0.75 -6.75
N CYS A 81 5.17 0.37 -7.24
CA CYS A 81 5.52 1.50 -6.37
C CYS A 81 4.57 2.70 -6.40
N GLY A 82 3.38 2.57 -6.98
CA GLY A 82 2.51 3.71 -7.21
C GLY A 82 3.26 4.76 -8.03
N PHE A 83 3.22 6.02 -7.60
CA PHE A 83 4.02 7.11 -8.19
C PHE A 83 5.44 7.24 -7.60
N SER A 84 5.83 6.38 -6.64
CA SER A 84 7.18 6.34 -6.11
C SER A 84 8.12 5.50 -7.00
N LEU A 85 9.43 5.68 -6.81
CA LEU A 85 10.46 4.97 -7.56
C LEU A 85 10.72 3.59 -6.93
N ALA A 86 10.66 2.53 -7.74
CA ALA A 86 11.03 1.18 -7.32
C ALA A 86 12.50 1.07 -6.86
N ASN A 87 13.39 1.84 -7.47
CA ASN A 87 14.79 1.95 -7.04
C ASN A 87 14.99 3.21 -6.18
N GLY A 88 14.22 3.30 -5.10
CA GLY A 88 14.29 4.39 -4.14
C GLY A 88 15.54 4.37 -3.25
N THR A 89 15.72 5.44 -2.49
CA THR A 89 16.73 5.52 -1.42
C THR A 89 16.37 4.54 -0.32
N ALA A 90 17.27 3.62 0.00
CA ALA A 90 17.03 2.64 1.05
C ALA A 90 16.85 3.28 2.43
N ARG A 91 15.88 2.79 3.21
CA ARG A 91 15.61 3.26 4.59
C ARG A 91 15.51 2.13 5.60
N GLY A 92 15.60 2.50 6.88
CA GLY A 92 15.28 1.60 8.00
C GLY A 92 13.77 1.52 8.21
N LEU A 93 13.29 0.39 8.72
CA LEU A 93 11.88 0.20 9.09
C LEU A 93 11.45 1.28 10.10
N PRO A 94 10.31 1.97 9.88
CA PRO A 94 9.76 2.88 10.88
C PRO A 94 9.16 2.08 12.05
N GLU A 95 8.87 2.74 13.17
CA GLU A 95 8.15 2.09 14.27
C GLU A 95 6.69 1.78 13.89
N GLU A 96 6.05 2.70 13.18
CA GLU A 96 4.69 2.60 12.64
C GLU A 96 4.70 3.09 11.19
N VAL A 97 3.76 2.62 10.38
CA VAL A 97 3.50 3.22 9.06
C VAL A 97 2.63 4.46 9.28
N GLU A 98 3.02 5.59 8.70
CA GLU A 98 2.29 6.85 8.84
C GLU A 98 1.63 7.29 7.53
N TRP A 99 0.33 7.51 7.56
CA TRP A 99 -0.47 8.02 6.44
C TRP A 99 -1.06 9.39 6.75
N SER A 100 -0.74 10.40 5.95
CA SER A 100 -1.48 11.66 6.00
C SER A 100 -2.76 11.59 5.20
N GLN A 101 -3.78 12.34 5.62
CA GLN A 101 -5.05 12.47 4.90
C GLN A 101 -5.83 11.14 4.74
N LEU A 102 -5.60 10.18 5.65
CA LEU A 102 -6.47 9.02 5.85
C LEU A 102 -7.78 9.51 6.50
N THR A 103 -8.76 9.91 5.69
CA THR A 103 -9.95 10.65 6.14
C THR A 103 -11.23 9.85 6.02
N SER A 104 -12.20 10.12 6.89
CA SER A 104 -13.52 9.46 6.90
C SER A 104 -14.36 9.68 5.64
N SER A 105 -13.96 10.59 4.74
CA SER A 105 -14.61 10.71 3.43
C SER A 105 -14.11 9.66 2.42
N HIS A 106 -13.06 8.91 2.76
CA HIS A 106 -12.37 7.92 1.92
C HIS A 106 -12.21 6.59 2.66
N GLU A 107 -13.20 6.19 3.47
CA GLU A 107 -13.15 4.92 4.21
C GLU A 107 -12.96 3.69 3.32
N GLY A 108 -12.39 2.66 3.93
CA GLY A 108 -12.12 1.38 3.29
C GLY A 108 -10.88 0.67 3.85
N PRO A 109 -10.62 -0.56 3.39
CA PRO A 109 -9.61 -1.44 3.96
C PRO A 109 -8.19 -0.95 3.66
N CYS A 110 -7.26 -1.35 4.52
CA CYS A 110 -5.85 -1.14 4.26
C CYS A 110 -4.99 -2.32 4.74
N GLU A 111 -3.83 -2.48 4.10
CA GLU A 111 -2.86 -3.54 4.42
C GLU A 111 -1.43 -2.96 4.43
N VAL A 112 -0.54 -3.55 5.23
CA VAL A 112 0.91 -3.34 5.14
C VAL A 112 1.59 -4.67 4.90
N TRP A 113 2.53 -4.68 3.96
CA TRP A 113 3.27 -5.85 3.51
C TRP A 113 4.77 -5.62 3.57
N CYS A 114 5.50 -6.64 4.00
CA CYS A 114 6.94 -6.77 3.82
C CYS A 114 7.20 -7.80 2.72
N ASP A 115 7.57 -7.32 1.53
CA ASP A 115 7.57 -8.06 0.26
C ASP A 115 6.22 -8.80 0.04
N ASP A 116 6.21 -10.11 0.32
CA ASP A 116 5.05 -11.01 0.18
C ASP A 116 4.46 -11.48 1.51
N THR A 117 4.89 -10.87 2.62
CA THR A 117 4.37 -11.17 3.96
C THR A 117 3.44 -10.06 4.42
N LEU A 118 2.17 -10.39 4.69
CA LEU A 118 1.22 -9.48 5.33
C LEU A 118 1.64 -9.26 6.79
N VAL A 119 1.83 -8.00 7.17
CA VAL A 119 2.31 -7.60 8.50
C VAL A 119 1.34 -6.69 9.25
N PHE A 120 0.30 -6.22 8.56
CA PHE A 120 -0.85 -5.52 9.14
C PHE A 120 -2.02 -5.55 8.16
N GLU A 121 -3.23 -5.69 8.66
CA GLU A 121 -4.47 -5.50 7.92
C GLU A 121 -5.49 -4.85 8.86
N ASP A 122 -6.34 -4.02 8.29
CA ASP A 122 -7.50 -3.48 8.98
C ASP A 122 -8.64 -3.25 7.98
N TRP A 123 -9.86 -3.49 8.46
CA TRP A 123 -11.05 -3.52 7.62
C TRP A 123 -11.49 -2.12 7.15
N ASN A 124 -11.20 -1.08 7.94
CA ASN A 124 -11.54 0.32 7.66
C ASN A 124 -10.58 1.28 8.38
N CYS A 125 -9.44 1.54 7.76
CA CYS A 125 -8.35 2.24 8.44
C CYS A 125 -8.65 3.71 8.74
N ALA A 126 -9.44 4.37 7.88
CA ALA A 126 -9.83 5.75 8.11
C ALA A 126 -10.80 5.92 9.29
N LEU A 127 -11.54 4.84 9.63
CA LEU A 127 -12.40 4.79 10.81
C LEU A 127 -11.60 4.51 12.09
N ASP A 128 -10.69 3.52 12.04
CA ASP A 128 -9.99 3.03 13.23
C ASP A 128 -8.72 3.83 13.58
N TYR A 129 -8.11 4.54 12.60
CA TYR A 129 -6.87 5.32 12.78
C TYR A 129 -7.05 6.80 12.44
N THR A 130 -7.72 7.53 13.33
CA THR A 130 -8.19 8.91 13.07
C THR A 130 -7.17 10.04 13.31
N SER A 131 -5.91 9.73 13.62
CA SER A 131 -4.87 10.76 13.79
C SER A 131 -4.38 11.28 12.43
N ASP A 132 -3.76 12.46 12.39
CA ASP A 132 -3.07 12.97 11.18
C ASP A 132 -1.62 13.38 11.52
N PRO A 133 -0.61 12.59 11.10
CA PRO A 133 -0.76 11.36 10.31
C PRO A 133 -1.41 10.21 11.10
N ALA A 134 -2.14 9.36 10.41
CA ALA A 134 -2.63 8.08 10.91
C ALA A 134 -1.45 7.15 11.17
N LYS A 135 -1.46 6.46 12.31
CA LYS A 135 -0.36 5.61 12.78
C LYS A 135 -0.79 4.15 12.76
N LEU A 136 -0.37 3.44 11.72
CA LEU A 136 -0.71 2.04 11.51
C LEU A 136 0.36 1.14 12.16
N PRO A 137 0.01 0.33 13.18
CA PRO A 137 0.93 -0.64 13.74
C PRO A 137 1.22 -1.73 12.71
N TYR A 138 2.37 -2.38 12.79
CA TYR A 138 2.64 -3.55 11.97
C TYR A 138 3.67 -4.46 12.65
N ASP A 139 3.65 -5.74 12.30
CA ASP A 139 4.62 -6.71 12.83
C ASP A 139 5.96 -6.60 12.09
N SER A 140 6.78 -5.62 12.47
CA SER A 140 8.11 -5.39 11.90
C SER A 140 9.06 -6.58 12.07
N SER A 141 8.79 -7.51 13.00
CA SER A 141 9.61 -8.72 13.18
C SER A 141 9.52 -9.67 11.99
N LYS A 142 8.40 -9.63 11.24
CA LYS A 142 8.18 -10.40 10.00
C LYS A 142 8.89 -9.80 8.78
N CYS A 143 9.49 -8.62 8.91
CA CYS A 143 10.19 -7.91 7.83
C CYS A 143 11.70 -8.21 7.80
N SER A 144 12.15 -9.25 8.53
CA SER A 144 13.55 -9.64 8.53
C SER A 144 13.96 -10.22 7.17
N GLY A 145 14.94 -9.58 6.52
CA GLY A 145 15.42 -10.01 5.21
C GLY A 145 14.56 -9.58 4.02
N THR A 146 13.50 -8.80 4.25
CA THR A 146 12.67 -8.25 3.18
C THR A 146 13.28 -7.00 2.57
N SER A 147 12.89 -6.71 1.33
CA SER A 147 13.44 -5.61 0.52
C SER A 147 12.50 -4.43 0.34
N MET A 148 11.22 -4.60 0.65
CA MET A 148 10.19 -3.60 0.38
C MET A 148 9.15 -3.61 1.50
N LEU A 149 8.83 -2.42 2.02
CA LEU A 149 7.63 -2.20 2.82
C LEU A 149 6.61 -1.52 1.91
N THR A 150 5.40 -2.07 1.88
CA THR A 150 4.30 -1.60 1.05
C THR A 150 3.10 -1.35 1.91
N SER A 151 2.41 -0.23 1.73
CA SER A 151 1.11 -0.01 2.34
C SER A 151 0.07 0.25 1.25
N TYR A 152 -1.06 -0.44 1.35
CA TYR A 152 -2.22 -0.29 0.46
C TYR A 152 -3.39 0.26 1.24
N TRP A 153 -4.11 1.20 0.66
CA TRP A 153 -5.40 1.70 1.12
C TRP A 153 -6.35 1.78 -0.08
N LEU A 154 -7.56 1.25 0.08
CA LEU A 154 -8.60 1.31 -0.93
C LEU A 154 -9.73 2.21 -0.43
N ALA A 155 -9.93 3.35 -1.07
CA ALA A 155 -11.02 4.27 -0.75
C ALA A 155 -12.31 3.86 -1.48
N LEU A 156 -13.37 3.61 -0.71
CA LEU A 156 -14.64 3.04 -1.16
C LEU A 156 -15.79 4.06 -1.18
N HIS A 157 -15.49 5.37 -1.20
CA HIS A 157 -16.48 6.44 -1.19
C HIS A 157 -17.37 6.50 -2.44
N GLY A 158 -16.97 5.81 -3.52
CA GLY A 158 -17.75 5.66 -4.75
C GLY A 158 -16.96 4.92 -5.82
N LEU A 159 -17.64 4.53 -6.90
CA LEU A 159 -17.02 3.91 -8.08
C LEU A 159 -16.48 4.96 -9.07
N PRO A 160 -15.39 4.64 -9.79
CA PRO A 160 -14.49 3.53 -9.53
C PRO A 160 -13.73 3.75 -8.22
N TRP A 161 -13.41 2.67 -7.50
CA TRP A 161 -12.69 2.77 -6.23
C TRP A 161 -11.27 3.28 -6.47
N GLN A 162 -10.78 4.09 -5.55
CA GLN A 162 -9.46 4.70 -5.64
C GLN A 162 -8.46 3.90 -4.81
N VAL A 163 -7.32 3.57 -5.41
CA VAL A 163 -6.25 2.85 -4.73
C VAL A 163 -5.10 3.80 -4.45
N ASP A 164 -4.84 4.00 -3.17
CA ASP A 164 -3.68 4.71 -2.65
C ASP A 164 -2.69 3.68 -2.11
N TYR A 165 -1.49 3.63 -2.68
CA TYR A 165 -0.43 2.82 -2.12
C TYR A 165 0.91 3.46 -2.36
N ASP A 166 1.75 3.36 -1.35
CA ASP A 166 3.11 3.85 -1.37
C ASP A 166 4.03 2.72 -0.92
N ARG A 167 5.18 2.62 -1.61
CA ARG A 167 6.24 1.68 -1.26
C ARG A 167 7.53 2.42 -0.95
N ASP A 168 8.27 1.89 0.02
CA ASP A 168 9.65 2.28 0.29
C ASP A 168 10.56 1.05 0.32
N ALA A 169 11.70 1.17 -0.35
CA ALA A 169 12.69 0.11 -0.44
C ALA A 169 13.48 0.01 0.87
N HIS A 170 13.44 -1.16 1.51
CA HIS A 170 14.30 -1.50 2.63
C HIS A 170 15.58 -2.19 2.16
N ARG A 171 16.72 -1.76 2.71
CA ARG A 171 17.90 -2.63 2.77
C ARG A 171 18.36 -2.80 4.20
N TYR A 172 18.25 -4.03 4.70
CA TYR A 172 19.17 -4.50 5.72
C TYR A 172 20.42 -5.06 5.03
N HIS A 173 21.52 -4.33 5.12
CA HIS A 173 22.78 -5.04 5.28
C HIS A 173 22.66 -5.78 6.61
N ILE A 174 22.37 -7.08 6.54
CA ILE A 174 22.51 -7.99 7.65
C ILE A 174 23.98 -7.92 8.09
N LYS A 175 24.30 -6.99 9.00
CA LYS A 175 25.38 -7.18 9.96
C LYS A 175 24.85 -8.20 10.96
N LEU A 176 24.77 -9.46 10.53
CA LEU A 176 24.89 -10.57 11.45
C LEU A 176 26.15 -10.30 12.27
N TYR A 177 26.02 -10.39 13.59
CA TYR A 177 27.13 -10.48 14.51
C TYR A 177 28.23 -11.39 13.94
N ARG A 178 29.28 -10.80 13.37
CA ARG A 178 30.61 -11.41 13.26
C ARG A 178 31.64 -10.30 13.09
N HIS A 179 32.57 -10.29 14.04
CA HIS A 179 33.85 -9.62 13.91
C HIS A 179 34.49 -9.93 12.54
N ASN A 180 35.10 -8.87 11.97
CA ASN A 180 36.22 -8.87 11.03
C ASN A 180 35.97 -9.11 9.52
N LEU A 181 36.36 -8.05 8.77
CA LEU A 181 37.03 -7.96 7.46
C LEU A 181 36.17 -7.74 6.19
N ASP A 182 36.31 -6.50 5.70
CA ASP A 182 36.60 -6.03 4.33
C ASP A 182 35.65 -6.26 3.13
N ALA A 183 35.50 -5.13 2.40
CA ALA A 183 35.26 -4.95 0.96
C ALA A 183 33.80 -4.86 0.41
N PHE A 184 33.49 -3.65 -0.06
CA PHE A 184 32.67 -3.23 -1.22
C PHE A 184 31.84 -4.29 -1.98
N ASN A 185 30.52 -4.03 -2.13
CA ASN A 185 29.90 -3.62 -3.41
C ASN A 185 28.37 -3.44 -3.31
N TYR A 186 27.86 -2.46 -4.08
CA TYR A 186 26.46 -2.08 -4.33
C TYR A 186 25.68 -3.20 -5.07
N ASN A 187 24.38 -3.48 -4.86
CA ASN A 187 23.23 -2.86 -5.55
C ASN A 187 21.87 -3.53 -5.17
N CYS A 188 20.78 -2.79 -5.39
CA CYS A 188 19.36 -3.19 -5.31
C CYS A 188 19.01 -3.87 -6.63
N CYS A 189 18.00 -4.75 -6.60
CA CYS A 189 17.25 -5.29 -7.74
C CYS A 189 18.03 -5.47 -9.05
N ALA A 190 18.75 -6.58 -9.17
CA ALA A 190 19.03 -7.20 -10.46
C ALA A 190 19.14 -8.72 -10.26
N HIS A 191 18.43 -9.49 -11.07
CA HIS A 191 18.72 -10.91 -11.27
C HIS A 191 20.11 -11.04 -11.93
N TYR A 192 20.92 -12.01 -11.49
CA TYR A 192 22.26 -12.25 -12.02
C TYR A 192 22.39 -13.60 -12.74
N TYR A 193 23.14 -13.58 -13.84
CA TYR A 193 24.39 -14.36 -13.89
C TYR A 193 25.54 -13.45 -13.45
#